data_AF-X1DHI4-F1
#
_entry.id   AF-X1DHI4-F1
#
_cell.length_a   1.000
_cell.length_b   1.000
_cell.length_c   1.000
_cell.angle_alpha   90.00
_cell.angle_beta   90.00
_cell.angle_gamma   90.00
#
_symmetry.space_group_name_H-M   'P 1'
#
loop_
_entity.id
_entity.type
_entity.pdbx_description
1 polymer ?
#
loop_
_entity_poly.entity_id
_entity_poly.type
_entity_poly.pdbx_seq_one_letter_code
_entity_poly.pdbx_strand_id
1 'polypeptide(L)'
;IISGRDRNNSLDDTRFSQISIYTLSCALNDYIVNDLSINRECIDTVLGHSLGEYSALYSSDAYSFEQGVKLVGYRGKIMSEADRSVKGMMAAVLGTGISIIEDVLGGLKGRVKGRAMVGNDIACTADIMFALG
;
A
#
# COMPACT_ATOMS: atom_id res chain seq x y z
N ILE A 1 10.06 4.74 7.34
CA ILE A 1 10.08 4.17 5.97
C ILE A 1 11.55 4.08 5.58
N ILE A 2 12.02 2.92 5.14
CA ILE A 2 13.44 2.61 4.88
C ILE A 2 13.97 3.60 3.83
N SER A 3 14.54 4.73 4.24
CA SER A 3 15.30 5.61 3.34
C SER A 3 16.76 5.18 3.42
N GLY A 4 17.07 4.09 2.70
CA GLY A 4 18.44 3.66 2.48
C GLY A 4 19.17 4.74 1.70
N ARG A 5 20.21 5.35 2.28
CA ARG A 5 21.16 6.21 1.57
C ARG A 5 22.06 5.36 0.66
N ASP A 6 21.49 4.62 -0.28
CA ASP A 6 22.25 3.90 -1.29
C ASP A 6 22.13 4.59 -2.64
N ARG A 7 23.24 4.76 -3.36
CA ARG A 7 23.30 5.54 -4.62
C ARG A 7 22.67 4.80 -5.80
N ASN A 8 22.27 3.54 -5.61
CA ASN A 8 21.58 2.68 -6.57
C ASN A 8 20.18 2.25 -6.09
N ASN A 9 19.50 3.05 -5.25
CA ASN A 9 18.33 2.69 -4.41
C ASN A 9 17.12 2.06 -5.14
N SER A 10 17.27 0.83 -5.61
CA SER A 10 16.26 0.08 -6.34
C SER A 10 15.01 -0.16 -5.48
N LEU A 11 15.15 -0.22 -4.15
CA LEU A 11 14.03 -0.40 -3.23
C LEU A 11 13.10 0.82 -3.13
N ASP A 12 13.47 2.00 -3.65
CA ASP A 12 12.54 3.12 -3.77
C ASP A 12 11.58 2.94 -4.96
N ASP A 13 11.95 2.10 -5.94
CA ASP A 13 11.06 1.78 -7.04
C ASP A 13 9.93 0.88 -6.55
N THR A 14 8.70 1.32 -6.77
CA THR A 14 7.47 0.62 -6.41
C THR A 14 7.45 -0.83 -6.89
N ARG A 15 8.14 -1.15 -7.99
CA ARG A 15 8.26 -2.53 -8.51
C ARG A 15 8.99 -3.45 -7.55
N PHE A 16 10.07 -2.96 -6.94
CA PHE A 16 10.93 -3.74 -6.07
C PHE A 16 10.41 -3.69 -4.63
N SER A 17 9.98 -2.51 -4.16
CA SER A 17 9.48 -2.34 -2.79
C SER A 17 8.27 -3.23 -2.49
N GLN A 18 7.32 -3.34 -3.43
CA GLN A 18 6.13 -4.16 -3.21
C GLN A 18 6.46 -5.65 -3.07
N ILE A 19 7.31 -6.17 -3.95
CA ILE A 19 7.73 -7.57 -3.89
C ILE A 19 8.53 -7.83 -2.61
N SER A 20 9.42 -6.90 -2.22
CA SER A 20 10.22 -7.03 -1.01
C SER A 20 9.36 -7.06 0.26
N ILE A 21 8.39 -6.15 0.37
CA ILE A 21 7.49 -6.09 1.53
C ILE A 21 6.63 -7.36 1.59
N TYR A 22 6.02 -7.77 0.47
CA TYR A 22 5.22 -8.99 0.41
C TYR A 22 6.04 -10.22 0.82
N THR A 23 7.24 -10.39 0.26
CA THR A 23 8.14 -11.52 0.57
C THR A 23 8.48 -11.58 2.06
N LEU A 24 8.81 -10.42 2.66
CA LEU A 24 9.10 -10.35 4.08
C LEU A 24 7.86 -10.69 4.92
N SER A 25 6.69 -10.20 4.56
CA SER A 25 5.43 -10.53 5.25
C SER A 25 5.12 -12.02 5.21
N CYS A 26 5.26 -12.67 4.05
CA CYS A 26 5.05 -14.11 3.90
C CYS A 26 6.04 -14.91 4.76
N ALA A 27 7.32 -14.56 4.71
CA ALA A 27 8.34 -15.24 5.52
C ALA A 27 8.06 -15.12 7.03
N LEU A 28 7.63 -13.94 7.49
CA LEU A 28 7.22 -13.74 8.89
C LEU A 28 5.97 -14.54 9.24
N ASN A 29 4.97 -14.57 8.37
CA ASN A 29 3.77 -15.40 8.55
C ASN A 29 4.15 -16.88 8.72
N ASP A 30 5.00 -17.38 7.84
CA ASP A 30 5.39 -18.79 7.85
C ASP A 30 6.23 -19.13 9.08
N TYR A 31 7.12 -18.22 9.50
CA TYR A 31 7.85 -18.36 10.76
C TYR A 31 6.90 -18.40 11.97
N ILE A 32 5.91 -17.52 12.03
CA ILE A 32 4.96 -17.46 13.14
C ILE A 32 4.10 -18.72 13.21
N VAL A 33 3.60 -19.20 12.07
CA VAL A 33 2.75 -20.39 12.05
C VAL A 33 3.57 -21.65 12.31
N ASN A 34 4.67 -21.83 11.58
CA ASN A 34 5.38 -23.10 11.54
C ASN A 34 6.37 -23.25 12.70
N ASP A 35 7.14 -22.21 13.00
CA ASP A 35 8.24 -22.29 13.97
C ASP A 35 7.79 -21.90 15.38
N LEU A 36 6.90 -20.91 15.50
CA LEU A 36 6.27 -20.56 16.80
C LEU A 36 5.05 -21.41 17.12
N SER A 37 4.66 -22.32 16.22
CA SER A 37 3.56 -23.28 16.42
C SER A 37 2.22 -22.63 16.78
N ILE A 38 1.94 -21.42 16.27
CA ILE A 38 0.62 -20.82 16.41
C ILE A 38 -0.37 -21.61 15.53
N ASN A 39 -1.40 -22.17 16.16
CA ASN A 39 -2.45 -22.89 15.43
C ASN A 39 -3.22 -21.91 14.53
N ARG A 40 -3.21 -22.11 13.21
CA ARG A 40 -3.99 -21.27 12.29
C ARG A 40 -5.49 -21.27 12.59
N GLU A 41 -6.01 -22.36 13.17
CA GLU A 41 -7.42 -22.44 13.56
C GLU A 41 -7.81 -21.46 14.67
N CYS A 42 -6.85 -20.89 15.40
CA CYS A 42 -7.15 -19.83 16.39
C CYS A 42 -7.13 -18.41 15.79
N ILE A 43 -6.93 -18.28 14.48
CA ILE A 43 -6.97 -17.00 13.75
C ILE A 43 -8.32 -16.90 13.03
N ASP A 44 -9.24 -16.12 13.61
CA ASP A 44 -10.57 -15.94 13.02
C ASP A 44 -10.54 -15.04 11.78
N THR A 45 -9.59 -14.12 11.69
CA THR A 45 -9.57 -13.10 10.64
C THR A 45 -8.15 -12.58 10.38
N VAL A 46 -7.85 -12.35 9.10
CA VAL A 46 -6.64 -11.69 8.63
C VAL A 46 -7.03 -10.47 7.80
N LEU A 47 -6.30 -9.36 7.99
CA LEU A 47 -6.55 -8.11 7.28
C LEU A 47 -5.22 -7.49 6.87
N GLY A 48 -5.23 -6.76 5.78
CA GLY A 48 -4.06 -6.05 5.29
C GLY A 48 -4.45 -4.80 4.53
N HIS A 49 -3.61 -3.78 4.61
CA HIS A 49 -3.87 -2.50 3.99
C HIS A 49 -3.11 -2.37 2.66
N SER A 50 -3.81 -2.03 1.58
CA SER A 50 -3.22 -1.82 0.25
C SER A 50 -2.41 -3.03 -0.23
N LEU A 51 -1.08 -2.97 -0.18
CA LEU A 51 -0.23 -4.13 -0.47
C LEU A 51 -0.41 -5.27 0.54
N GLY A 52 -0.68 -4.94 1.81
CA GLY A 52 -0.82 -5.92 2.88
C GLY A 52 -1.99 -6.87 2.68
N GLU A 53 -2.99 -6.51 1.88
CA GLU A 53 -4.14 -7.39 1.56
C GLU A 53 -3.67 -8.68 0.88
N TYR A 54 -2.63 -8.60 0.04
CA TYR A 54 -2.00 -9.76 -0.58
C TYR A 54 -1.31 -10.65 0.45
N SER A 55 -0.61 -10.05 1.42
CA SER A 55 -0.01 -10.80 2.52
C SER A 55 -1.09 -11.48 3.38
N ALA A 56 -2.21 -10.80 3.63
CA ALA A 56 -3.34 -11.38 4.37
C ALA A 56 -3.99 -12.55 3.61
N LEU A 57 -4.20 -12.40 2.30
CA LEU A 57 -4.70 -13.49 1.45
C LEU A 57 -3.77 -14.70 1.44
N TYR A 58 -2.46 -14.47 1.39
CA TYR A 58 -1.46 -15.53 1.56
C TYR A 58 -1.58 -16.22 2.92
N SER A 59 -1.69 -15.45 4.01
CA SER A 59 -1.89 -15.99 5.37
C SER A 59 -3.17 -16.82 5.52
N SER A 60 -4.19 -16.57 4.69
CA SER A 60 -5.42 -17.36 4.62
C SER A 60 -5.36 -18.57 3.67
N ASP A 61 -4.18 -18.88 3.11
CA ASP A 61 -3.99 -19.93 2.10
C ASP A 61 -4.83 -19.76 0.82
N ALA A 62 -5.26 -18.54 0.50
CA ALA A 62 -6.07 -18.26 -0.70
C ALA A 62 -5.30 -18.51 -2.01
N TYR A 63 -3.96 -18.42 -1.97
CA TYR A 63 -3.08 -18.76 -3.07
C TYR A 63 -1.68 -19.18 -2.58
N SER A 64 -0.89 -19.77 -3.47
CA SER A 64 0.54 -20.09 -3.22
C SER A 64 1.44 -18.85 -3.21
N PHE A 65 2.60 -18.96 -2.55
CA PHE A 65 3.59 -17.89 -2.52
C PHE A 65 3.97 -17.40 -3.92
N GLU A 66 4.20 -18.31 -4.87
CA GLU A 66 4.57 -18.01 -6.25
C GLU A 66 3.47 -17.25 -7.01
N GLN A 67 2.20 -17.58 -6.75
CA GLN A 67 1.07 -16.83 -7.31
C GLN A 67 1.04 -15.40 -6.74
N GLY A 68 1.23 -15.24 -5.43
CA GLY A 68 1.29 -13.94 -4.80
C GLY A 68 2.45 -13.07 -5.30
N VAL A 69 3.66 -13.62 -5.48
CA VAL A 69 4.80 -12.89 -6.06
C VAL A 69 4.47 -12.38 -7.46
N LYS A 70 3.81 -13.19 -8.29
CA LYS A 70 3.39 -12.78 -9.65
C LYS A 70 2.36 -11.66 -9.61
N LEU A 71 1.35 -11.77 -8.74
CA LEU A 71 0.30 -10.76 -8.57
C LEU A 71 0.87 -9.42 -8.09
N VAL A 72 1.66 -9.46 -7.01
CA VAL A 72 2.29 -8.27 -6.42
C VAL A 72 3.31 -7.66 -7.38
N GLY A 73 4.09 -8.48 -8.10
CA GLY A 73 5.04 -7.99 -9.09
C GLY A 73 4.34 -7.30 -10.26
N TYR A 74 3.22 -7.85 -10.74
CA TYR A 74 2.40 -7.20 -11.77
C TYR A 74 1.81 -5.88 -11.26
N ARG A 75 1.28 -5.85 -10.03
CA ARG A 75 0.79 -4.63 -9.36
C ARG A 75 1.86 -3.55 -9.26
N GLY A 76 3.06 -3.91 -8.80
CA GLY A 76 4.20 -2.99 -8.70
C GLY A 76 4.59 -2.41 -10.05
N LYS A 77 4.56 -3.23 -11.11
CA LYS A 77 4.84 -2.79 -12.49
C LYS A 77 3.83 -1.75 -12.97
N ILE A 78 2.53 -2.06 -12.92
CA ILE A 78 1.49 -1.15 -13.42
C ILE A 78 1.44 0.16 -12.62
N MET A 79 1.69 0.11 -11.31
CA MET A 79 1.73 1.32 -10.47
C MET A 79 2.94 2.20 -10.80
N SER A 80 4.12 1.60 -11.01
CA SER A 80 5.33 2.32 -11.41
C SER A 80 5.21 2.93 -12.81
N GLU A 81 4.53 2.25 -13.73
CA GLU A 81 4.20 2.78 -15.06
C GLU A 81 3.21 3.96 -14.99
N ALA A 82 2.17 3.84 -14.17
CA ALA A 82 1.19 4.90 -13.96
C ALA A 82 1.82 6.17 -13.38
N ASP A 83 2.69 6.03 -12.36
CA ASP A 83 3.39 7.15 -11.72
C ASP A 83 4.29 7.93 -12.70
N ARG A 84 4.91 7.23 -13.66
CA ARG A 84 5.70 7.88 -14.73
C ARG A 84 4.83 8.64 -15.73
N SER A 85 3.59 8.20 -15.94
CA SER A 85 2.67 8.79 -16.91
C SER A 85 1.91 10.01 -16.39
N VAL A 86 1.60 10.04 -15.08
CA VAL A 86 0.86 11.11 -14.42
C VAL A 86 1.58 11.45 -13.12
N LYS A 87 2.14 12.67 -13.04
CA LYS A 87 2.80 13.10 -11.81
C LYS A 87 1.76 13.30 -10.70
N GLY A 88 1.81 12.42 -9.71
CA GLY A 88 1.03 12.54 -8.49
C GLY A 88 1.84 13.10 -7.32
N MET A 89 1.13 13.48 -6.26
CA MET A 89 1.71 13.75 -4.95
C MET A 89 0.77 13.18 -3.89
N MET A 90 1.32 12.70 -2.78
CA MET A 90 0.52 12.31 -1.63
C MET A 90 0.91 13.18 -0.43
N ALA A 91 -0.08 13.69 0.29
CA ALA A 91 0.12 14.49 1.48
C ALA A 91 -0.71 13.92 2.64
N ALA A 92 -0.05 13.62 3.76
CA ALA A 92 -0.71 13.20 4.98
C ALA A 92 -1.29 14.42 5.71
N VAL A 93 -2.59 14.39 5.99
CA VAL A 93 -3.29 15.40 6.79
C VAL A 93 -3.63 14.81 8.15
N LEU A 94 -3.07 15.40 9.20
CA LEU A 94 -3.20 14.95 10.59
C LEU A 94 -4.24 15.78 11.34
N GLY A 95 -5.00 15.12 12.24
CA GLY A 95 -5.82 15.80 13.23
C GLY A 95 -7.04 16.54 12.66
N THR A 96 -7.43 16.25 11.43
CA THR A 96 -8.60 16.84 10.76
C THR A 96 -9.56 15.74 10.35
N GLY A 97 -10.86 15.94 10.55
CA GLY A 97 -11.88 14.98 10.17
C GLY A 97 -12.03 14.86 8.64
N ILE A 98 -12.29 13.64 8.16
CA ILE A 98 -12.40 13.35 6.73
C ILE A 98 -13.48 14.19 6.02
N SER A 99 -14.60 14.46 6.69
CA SER A 99 -15.68 15.31 6.16
C SER A 99 -15.21 16.72 5.82
N ILE A 100 -14.38 17.31 6.67
CA ILE A 100 -13.81 18.65 6.44
C ILE A 100 -12.89 18.62 5.22
N ILE A 101 -12.09 17.56 5.07
CA ILE A 101 -11.20 17.39 3.93
C ILE A 101 -12.02 17.25 2.64
N GLU A 102 -13.06 16.43 2.65
CA GLU A 102 -13.94 16.23 1.50
C GLU A 102 -14.67 17.52 1.10
N ASP A 103 -15.16 18.30 2.06
CA ASP A 103 -15.80 19.59 1.81
C ASP A 103 -14.83 20.58 1.13
N VAL A 104 -13.60 20.68 1.64
CA VAL A 104 -12.56 21.52 1.06
C VAL A 104 -12.21 21.06 -0.36
N LEU A 105 -12.00 19.76 -0.56
CA LEU A 105 -11.70 19.19 -1.88
C LEU A 105 -12.87 19.41 -2.87
N GLY A 106 -14.11 19.30 -2.40
CA GLY A 106 -15.32 19.60 -3.16
C GLY A 106 -15.36 21.06 -3.64
N GLY A 107 -15.04 21.99 -2.75
CA GLY A 107 -14.99 23.43 -3.06
C GLY A 107 -13.88 23.85 -4.03
N LEU A 108 -12.87 23.00 -4.22
CA LEU A 108 -11.74 23.23 -5.13
C LEU A 108 -11.98 22.68 -6.55
N LYS A 109 -12.99 21.83 -6.76
CA LYS A 109 -13.30 21.25 -8.08
C LYS A 109 -13.56 22.36 -9.11
N GLY A 110 -12.80 22.34 -10.22
CA GLY A 110 -12.90 23.33 -11.30
C GLY A 110 -12.20 24.67 -11.02
N ARG A 111 -11.65 24.88 -9.81
CA ARG A 111 -10.91 26.10 -9.43
C ARG A 111 -9.40 25.93 -9.51
N VAL A 112 -8.92 24.68 -9.52
CA VAL A 112 -7.50 24.32 -9.66
C VAL A 112 -7.30 23.34 -10.84
N LYS A 113 -6.11 23.38 -11.45
CA LYS A 113 -5.70 22.34 -12.41
C LYS A 113 -5.32 21.06 -11.65
N GLY A 114 -5.84 19.92 -12.08
CA GLY A 114 -5.60 18.61 -11.48
C GLY A 114 -6.79 18.06 -10.69
N ARG A 115 -6.60 16.88 -10.09
CA ARG A 115 -7.59 16.23 -9.21
C ARG A 115 -6.94 15.93 -7.87
N ALA A 116 -7.72 16.06 -6.80
CA ALA A 116 -7.33 15.72 -5.45
C ALA A 116 -8.43 14.88 -4.83
N MET A 117 -8.06 13.82 -4.13
CA MET A 117 -9.00 12.91 -3.48
C MET A 117 -8.38 12.35 -2.20
N VAL A 118 -9.24 11.96 -1.26
CA VAL A 118 -8.78 11.17 -0.12
C VAL A 118 -8.37 9.79 -0.65
N GLY A 119 -7.10 9.45 -0.47
CA GLY A 119 -6.49 8.20 -0.90
C GLY A 119 -6.62 7.10 0.16
N ASN A 120 -6.66 7.47 1.45
CA ASN A 120 -6.82 6.52 2.54
C ASN A 120 -7.17 7.20 3.88
N ASP A 121 -7.73 6.42 4.82
CA ASP A 121 -7.97 6.81 6.22
C ASP A 121 -7.37 5.75 7.17
N ILE A 122 -6.27 6.10 7.84
CA ILE A 122 -5.66 5.27 8.88
C ILE A 122 -5.60 6.08 10.16
N ALA A 123 -6.31 5.62 11.20
CA ALA A 123 -6.19 6.13 12.57
C ALA A 123 -6.26 7.67 12.68
N CYS A 124 -7.27 8.28 12.06
CA CYS A 124 -7.49 9.74 12.03
C CYS A 124 -6.42 10.53 11.25
N THR A 125 -5.67 9.85 10.39
CA THR A 125 -4.78 10.43 9.37
C THR A 125 -5.36 10.15 8.01
N ALA A 126 -5.67 11.20 7.27
CA ALA A 126 -6.12 11.09 5.89
C ALA A 126 -4.94 11.37 4.95
N ASP A 127 -4.64 10.43 4.06
CA ASP A 127 -3.72 10.69 2.96
C ASP A 127 -4.51 11.29 1.80
N ILE A 128 -4.14 12.49 1.36
CA ILE A 128 -4.72 13.12 0.16
C ILE A 128 -3.81 12.80 -1.02
N MET A 129 -4.37 12.16 -2.03
CA MET A 129 -3.70 11.89 -3.30
C MET A 129 -4.07 12.98 -4.31
N PHE A 130 -3.06 13.66 -4.81
CA PHE A 130 -3.14 14.65 -5.88
C PHE A 130 -2.64 14.03 -7.18
N ALA A 131 -3.38 14.21 -8.26
CA ALA A 131 -2.95 13.95 -9.62
C ALA A 131 -2.82 15.29 -10.34
N LEU A 132 -1.59 15.70 -10.66
CA LEU A 132 -1.30 16.92 -11.39
C LEU A 132 -1.44 16.63 -12.89
N GLY A 133 -2.42 17.29 -13.52
CA GLY A 133 -2.71 17.19 -14.96
C GLY A 133 -2.23 18.42 -15.73
#